data_AF-A0A2E1I9P6-F1
#
_entry.id   AF-A0A2E1I9P6-F1
#
_cell.length_a   1.000
_cell.length_b   1.000
_cell.length_c   1.000
_cell.angle_alpha   90.00
_cell.angle_beta   90.00
_cell.angle_gamma   90.00
#
_symmetry.space_group_name_H-M   'P 1'
#
loop_
_entity.id
_entity.type
_entity.pdbx_description
1 polymer ?
#
loop_
_entity_poly.entity_id
_entity_poly.type
_entity_poly.pdbx_seq_one_letter_code
_entity_poly.pdbx_strand_id
1 'polypeptide(L)'
;MAPTVDEFRRYLQARRNELQNIVDPEERERLRLRIDIALQEALDFSAAVEIREALDSKKYQDVDSSARLIEPSDSISSTRLEGDVCPKCDGTLEEDLDFCPSCGYKL
;
A
#
# COMPACT_ATOMS: atom_id res chain seq x y z
N MET A 1 -20.26 14.18 26.02
CA MET A 1 -20.28 13.49 24.71
C MET A 1 -19.62 14.44 23.71
N ALA A 2 -18.60 13.99 22.99
CA ALA A 2 -17.91 14.84 22.01
C ALA A 2 -18.72 14.86 20.69
N PRO A 3 -18.69 15.95 19.92
CA PRO A 3 -19.37 16.04 18.64
C PRO A 3 -18.81 15.02 17.63
N THR A 4 -19.69 14.48 16.79
CA THR A 4 -19.39 13.50 15.76
C THR A 4 -19.13 14.15 14.39
N VAL A 5 -18.48 13.41 13.49
CA VAL A 5 -18.25 13.86 12.10
C VAL A 5 -19.58 14.05 11.34
N ASP A 6 -20.59 13.22 11.64
CA ASP A 6 -21.90 13.32 11.01
C ASP A 6 -22.66 14.59 11.44
N GLU A 7 -22.54 14.97 12.73
CA GLU A 7 -23.06 16.25 13.24
C GLU A 7 -22.32 17.43 12.60
N PHE A 8 -21.00 17.35 12.44
CA PHE A 8 -20.23 18.37 11.74
C PHE A 8 -20.67 18.53 10.27
N ARG A 9 -20.91 17.42 9.55
CA ARG A 9 -21.43 17.46 8.17
C ARG A 9 -22.79 18.16 8.09
N ARG A 10 -23.71 17.82 8.99
CA ARG A 10 -25.05 18.46 9.04
C ARG A 10 -24.95 19.95 9.34
N TYR A 11 -24.06 20.33 10.27
CA TYR A 11 -23.78 21.74 10.56
C TYR A 11 -23.28 22.49 9.31
N LEU A 12 -22.31 21.93 8.58
CA LEU A 12 -21.80 22.54 7.34
C LEU A 12 -22.88 22.66 6.25
N GLN A 13 -23.72 21.64 6.07
CA GLN A 13 -24.84 21.67 5.12
C GLN A 13 -25.87 22.76 5.47
N ALA A 14 -26.22 22.90 6.75
CA ALA A 14 -27.10 23.97 7.21
C ALA A 14 -26.49 25.35 6.95
N ARG A 15 -25.22 25.53 7.32
CA ARG A 15 -24.49 26.79 7.11
C ARG A 15 -24.35 27.16 5.64
N ARG A 16 -24.23 26.17 4.73
CA ARG A 16 -24.22 26.39 3.28
C ARG A 16 -25.53 26.99 2.79
N ASN A 17 -26.67 26.54 3.32
CA ASN A 17 -27.99 27.05 2.95
C ASN A 17 -28.18 28.51 3.41
N GLU A 18 -27.56 28.89 4.53
CA GLU A 18 -27.60 30.25 5.07
C GLU A 18 -26.78 31.25 4.25
N LEU A 19 -25.85 30.80 3.38
CA LEU A 19 -25.00 31.68 2.58
C LEU A 19 -25.79 32.59 1.64
N GLN A 20 -27.02 32.23 1.28
CA GLN A 20 -27.89 33.09 0.46
C GLN A 20 -28.16 34.46 1.10
N ASN A 21 -28.02 34.57 2.43
CA ASN A 21 -28.23 35.80 3.19
C ASN A 21 -27.02 36.75 3.12
N ILE A 22 -25.90 36.33 2.52
CA ILE A 22 -24.71 37.16 2.36
C ILE A 22 -24.93 38.09 1.15
N VAL A 23 -24.80 39.40 1.41
CA VAL A 23 -25.00 40.46 0.42
C VAL A 23 -23.87 40.51 -0.62
N ASP A 24 -22.62 40.39 -0.18
CA ASP A 24 -21.45 40.42 -1.06
C ASP A 24 -21.30 39.08 -1.81
N PRO A 25 -21.39 39.07 -3.16
CA PRO A 25 -21.28 37.85 -3.93
C PRO A 25 -19.88 37.21 -3.86
N GLU A 26 -18.80 37.98 -3.73
CA GLU A 26 -17.44 37.44 -3.67
C GLU A 26 -17.19 36.73 -2.34
N GLU A 27 -17.58 37.35 -1.23
CA GLU A 27 -17.51 36.72 0.09
C GLU A 27 -18.41 35.49 0.18
N ARG A 28 -19.61 35.54 -0.40
CA ARG A 28 -20.53 34.40 -0.46
C ARG A 28 -19.89 33.21 -1.17
N GLU A 29 -19.26 33.43 -2.31
CA GLU A 29 -18.62 32.37 -3.07
C GLU A 29 -17.37 31.84 -2.37
N ARG A 30 -16.56 32.72 -1.77
CA ARG A 30 -15.40 32.31 -0.96
C ARG A 30 -15.80 31.39 0.19
N LEU A 31 -16.87 31.74 0.91
CA LEU A 31 -17.39 30.94 2.01
C LEU A 31 -18.03 29.63 1.51
N ARG A 32 -18.74 29.67 0.38
CA ARG A 32 -19.28 28.47 -0.26
C ARG A 32 -18.17 27.48 -0.58
N LEU A 33 -17.12 27.93 -1.27
CA LEU A 33 -15.98 27.09 -1.63
C LEU A 33 -15.34 26.46 -0.38
N ARG A 34 -15.11 27.27 0.67
CA ARG A 34 -14.55 26.77 1.93
C ARG A 34 -15.42 25.67 2.57
N ILE A 35 -16.74 25.87 2.58
CA ILE A 35 -17.67 24.88 3.14
C ILE A 35 -17.71 23.62 2.27
N ASP A 36 -17.71 23.76 0.94
CA ASP A 36 -17.73 22.62 0.01
C ASP A 36 -16.44 21.77 0.16
N ILE A 37 -15.28 22.40 0.33
CA ILE A 37 -14.01 21.71 0.63
C ILE A 37 -14.09 20.95 1.96
N ALA A 38 -14.58 21.60 3.02
CA ALA A 38 -14.69 20.97 4.34
C ALA A 38 -15.70 19.80 4.35
N LEU A 39 -16.79 19.91 3.59
CA LEU A 39 -17.76 18.84 3.41
C LEU A 39 -17.14 17.64 2.69
N GLN A 40 -16.40 17.88 1.62
CA GLN A 40 -15.70 16.84 0.87
C GLN A 40 -14.71 16.10 1.78
N GLU A 41 -13.88 16.84 2.52
CA GLU A 41 -12.90 16.24 3.45
C GLU A 41 -13.59 15.40 4.54
N ALA A 42 -14.74 15.84 5.07
CA ALA A 42 -15.49 15.08 6.06
C ALA A 42 -16.06 13.76 5.49
N LEU A 43 -16.48 13.75 4.22
CA LEU A 43 -16.92 12.55 3.52
C LEU A 43 -15.74 11.60 3.28
N ASP A 44 -14.62 12.12 2.78
CA ASP A 44 -13.41 11.35 2.50
C ASP A 44 -12.85 10.73 3.79
N PHE A 45 -12.85 11.48 4.89
CA PHE A 45 -12.50 10.97 6.21
C PHE A 45 -13.40 9.81 6.62
N SER A 46 -14.72 9.97 6.49
CA SER A 46 -15.69 8.93 6.88
C SER A 46 -15.50 7.65 6.08
N ALA A 47 -15.33 7.77 4.75
CA ALA A 47 -15.04 6.64 3.87
C ALA A 47 -13.69 5.96 4.21
N ALA A 48 -12.66 6.75 4.51
CA ALA A 48 -11.36 6.21 4.88
C ALA A 48 -11.39 5.44 6.21
N VAL A 49 -12.20 5.87 7.17
CA VAL A 49 -12.41 5.15 8.44
C VAL A 49 -13.17 3.84 8.18
N GLU A 50 -14.24 3.87 7.40
CA GLU A 50 -15.02 2.67 7.04
C GLU A 50 -14.15 1.61 6.36
N ILE A 51 -13.30 2.00 5.42
CA ILE A 51 -12.34 1.09 4.77
C ILE A 51 -11.39 0.46 5.79
N ARG A 52 -10.86 1.25 6.74
CA ARG A 52 -9.94 0.73 7.77
C ARG A 52 -10.63 -0.27 8.68
N GLU A 53 -11.86 0.01 9.12
CA GLU A 53 -12.64 -0.91 9.95
C GLU A 53 -12.97 -2.21 9.19
N ALA A 54 -13.31 -2.10 7.90
CA ALA A 54 -13.54 -3.26 7.04
C ALA A 54 -12.27 -4.11 6.81
N LEU A 55 -11.08 -3.51 6.84
CA LEU A 55 -9.81 -4.23 6.76
C LEU A 55 -9.40 -4.84 8.12
N ASP A 56 -9.59 -4.11 9.23
CA ASP A 56 -9.28 -4.61 10.58
C ASP A 56 -10.14 -5.84 10.94
N SER A 57 -11.39 -5.87 10.45
CA SER A 57 -12.25 -7.05 10.59
C SER A 57 -11.78 -8.28 9.78
N LYS A 58 -10.90 -8.11 8.80
CA LYS A 58 -10.23 -9.21 8.08
C LYS A 58 -8.92 -9.56 8.77
N LYS A 59 -9.00 -10.29 9.88
CA LYS A 59 -7.82 -10.94 10.45
C LYS A 59 -7.28 -11.94 9.43
N TYR A 60 -6.00 -11.81 9.09
CA TYR A 60 -5.30 -12.82 8.30
C TYR A 60 -5.48 -14.17 9.01
N GLN A 61 -6.02 -15.14 8.28
CA GLN A 61 -6.03 -16.51 8.78
C GLN A 61 -4.59 -16.97 8.75
N ASP A 62 -4.05 -17.36 9.90
CA ASP A 62 -2.79 -18.09 9.94
C ASP A 62 -2.99 -19.32 9.05
N VAL A 63 -2.39 -19.27 7.85
CA VAL A 63 -2.28 -20.47 7.04
C VAL A 63 -1.35 -21.39 7.80
N ASP A 64 -1.93 -22.44 8.38
CA ASP A 64 -1.14 -23.48 9.01
C ASP A 64 -0.15 -23.94 7.95
N SER A 65 1.12 -23.62 8.17
CA SER A 65 2.21 -23.85 7.25
C SER A 65 2.51 -25.35 7.26
N SER A 66 1.58 -26.14 6.72
CA SER A 66 1.89 -27.40 6.06
C SER A 66 2.60 -27.09 4.74
N ALA A 67 3.72 -26.38 4.84
CA ALA A 67 4.76 -26.46 3.84
C ALA A 67 5.10 -27.95 3.78
N ARG A 68 4.75 -28.60 2.66
CA ARG A 68 5.22 -29.97 2.41
C ARG A 68 6.73 -29.94 2.57
N LEU A 69 7.24 -30.62 3.61
CA LEU A 69 8.65 -30.91 3.73
C LEU A 69 8.98 -31.75 2.48
N ILE A 70 9.67 -31.14 1.53
CA ILE A 70 10.29 -31.90 0.45
C ILE A 70 11.41 -32.66 1.16
N GLU A 71 11.20 -33.95 1.42
CA GLU A 71 12.32 -34.79 1.83
C GLU A 71 13.35 -34.77 0.70
N PRO A 72 14.63 -34.54 1.01
CA PRO A 72 15.67 -34.59 -0.01
C PRO A 72 15.77 -36.04 -0.47
N SER A 73 15.18 -36.35 -1.62
CA SER A 73 15.42 -37.61 -2.29
C SER A 73 16.87 -37.63 -2.76
N ASP A 74 17.69 -38.39 -2.05
CA ASP A 74 19.01 -38.84 -2.50
C ASP A 74 18.89 -39.47 -3.90
N SER A 75 19.26 -38.72 -4.94
CA SER A 75 19.96 -39.22 -6.13
C SER A 75 19.87 -38.23 -7.30
N ILE A 76 20.83 -37.30 -7.41
CA ILE A 76 21.32 -36.90 -8.73
C ILE A 76 22.84 -36.75 -8.63
N SER A 77 23.54 -37.76 -9.14
CA SER A 77 24.97 -37.73 -9.36
C SER A 77 25.28 -36.78 -10.51
N SER A 78 25.55 -35.51 -10.21
CA SER A 78 26.09 -34.57 -11.18
C SER A 78 27.62 -34.57 -11.06
N THR A 79 28.27 -35.14 -12.07
CA THR A 79 29.72 -35.15 -12.23
C THR A 79 30.25 -33.72 -12.18
N ARG A 80 31.07 -33.44 -11.16
CA ARG A 80 31.80 -32.19 -10.97
C ARG A 80 32.70 -31.89 -12.17
N LEU A 81 32.62 -30.66 -12.66
CA LEU A 81 33.72 -30.03 -13.40
C LEU A 81 34.19 -28.86 -12.53
N GLU A 82 35.39 -29.00 -11.98
CA GLU A 82 36.09 -27.95 -11.24
C GLU A 82 36.20 -26.66 -12.09
N GLY A 83 35.69 -25.56 -11.54
CA GLY A 83 35.77 -24.24 -12.17
C GLY A 83 35.00 -23.16 -11.43
N ASP A 84 35.17 -23.03 -10.11
CA ASP A 84 34.41 -22.16 -9.20
C ASP A 84 34.66 -20.65 -9.38
N VAL A 85 35.40 -20.23 -10.41
CA VAL A 85 35.97 -18.88 -10.51
C VAL A 85 35.77 -18.28 -11.90
N CYS A 86 35.24 -17.07 -11.94
CA CYS A 86 34.98 -16.34 -13.17
C CYS A 86 36.28 -15.96 -13.89
N PRO A 87 36.47 -16.30 -15.18
CA PRO A 87 37.70 -16.01 -15.91
C PRO A 87 37.93 -14.51 -16.15
N LYS A 88 36.94 -13.65 -15.87
CA LYS A 88 37.01 -12.21 -16.11
C LYS A 88 37.35 -11.39 -14.88
N CYS A 89 36.90 -11.80 -13.70
CA CYS A 89 37.02 -11.00 -12.48
C CYS A 89 37.50 -11.80 -11.26
N ASP A 90 37.86 -13.07 -11.47
CA ASP A 90 38.22 -14.04 -10.43
C ASP A 90 37.21 -14.14 -9.28
N GLY A 91 35.96 -13.75 -9.53
CA GLY A 91 34.87 -13.84 -8.58
C GLY A 91 34.30 -15.25 -8.54
N THR A 92 33.91 -15.72 -7.36
CA THR A 92 33.25 -17.02 -7.21
C THR A 92 31.98 -17.07 -8.04
N LEU A 93 31.82 -18.14 -8.84
CA LEU A 93 30.62 -18.39 -9.61
C LEU A 93 29.66 -19.22 -8.76
N GLU A 94 28.39 -18.82 -8.72
CA GLU A 94 27.35 -19.62 -8.09
C GLU A 94 26.84 -20.66 -9.09
N GLU A 95 26.67 -21.90 -8.62
CA GLU A 95 26.47 -23.11 -9.46
C GLU A 95 25.18 -23.10 -10.32
N ASP A 96 24.26 -22.16 -10.08
CA ASP A 96 22.95 -22.07 -10.73
C ASP A 96 22.74 -20.81 -11.61
N LEU A 97 23.80 -20.02 -11.85
CA LEU A 97 23.71 -18.80 -12.66
C LEU A 97 24.50 -18.92 -13.97
N ASP A 98 23.84 -18.71 -15.12
CA ASP A 98 24.49 -18.63 -16.45
C ASP A 98 25.35 -17.36 -16.65
N PHE A 99 25.58 -16.59 -15.58
CA PHE A 99 26.36 -15.36 -15.58
C PHE A 99 27.03 -15.13 -14.23
N CYS A 100 28.17 -14.46 -14.22
CA CYS A 100 28.87 -14.07 -13.01
C CYS A 100 28.11 -12.95 -12.29
N PRO A 101 27.66 -13.15 -11.04
CA PRO A 101 26.93 -12.13 -10.28
C PRO A 101 27.81 -10.92 -9.93
N SER A 102 29.13 -11.11 -9.82
CA SER A 102 30.07 -10.07 -9.42
C SER A 102 30.42 -9.07 -10.55
N CYS A 103 30.35 -9.49 -11.82
CA CYS A 103 30.77 -8.63 -12.94
C CYS A 103 29.88 -8.70 -14.19
N GLY A 104 28.84 -9.53 -14.19
CA GLY A 104 27.90 -9.69 -15.30
C GLY A 104 28.49 -10.41 -16.53
N TYR A 105 29.64 -11.07 -16.41
CA TYR A 105 30.18 -11.92 -17.48
C TYR A 105 29.26 -13.12 -17.71
N LYS A 106 28.85 -13.34 -18.95
CA LYS A 106 28.07 -14.52 -19.31
C LYS A 106 29.01 -15.72 -19.48
N LEU A 107 28.73 -16.82 -18.77
CA LEU A 107 29.56 -18.04 -18.77
C LEU A 107 29.49 -18.79 -20.10
#